data_AF-A0A357CPT0-F1
#
_entry.id   AF-A0A357CPT0-F1
#
_cell.length_a   1.000
_cell.length_b   1.000
_cell.length_c   1.000
_cell.angle_alpha   90.00
_cell.angle_beta   90.00
_cell.angle_gamma   90.00
#
_symmetry.space_group_name_H-M   'P 1'
#
loop_
_entity.id
_entity.type
_entity.pdbx_description
1 polymer ?
#
loop_
_entity_poly.entity_id
_entity_poly.type
_entity_poly.pdbx_seq_one_letter_code
_entity_poly.pdbx_strand_id
1 'polypeptide(L)'
;MTGNSKEVAAAALKMAISRSREEERVFKEQLREEEIWSAAVDFGGETVQTIKTIIERAVVAAKREFLIGDTHAEEGAVAGATHEALQQIIPKALGLNMGGKIGLARRGDHFSVAVFSAVGLLHLNEVAVGLGHRALM
;
A
#
# COMPACT_ATOMS: atom_id res chain seq x y z
N MET A 1 -20.14 15.27 4.17
CA MET A 1 -19.56 14.32 3.20
C MET A 1 -19.08 13.13 4.00
N THR A 2 -19.79 12.01 3.90
CA THR A 2 -19.34 10.70 4.37
C THR A 2 -18.01 10.36 3.71
N GLY A 3 -17.12 9.70 4.45
CA GLY A 3 -15.67 9.62 4.19
C GLY A 3 -15.25 9.59 2.72
N ASN A 4 -14.50 10.62 2.30
CA ASN A 4 -14.05 10.79 0.91
C ASN A 4 -12.98 9.73 0.54
N SER A 5 -13.14 9.04 -0.59
CA SER A 5 -12.14 8.10 -1.15
C SER A 5 -10.75 8.73 -1.29
N LYS A 6 -10.69 10.05 -1.52
CA LYS A 6 -9.44 10.81 -1.58
C LYS A 6 -8.68 10.86 -0.26
N GLU A 7 -9.39 10.96 0.87
CA GLU A 7 -8.76 10.97 2.20
C GLU A 7 -8.18 9.59 2.53
N VAL A 8 -8.88 8.51 2.15
CA VAL A 8 -8.35 7.14 2.30
C VAL A 8 -7.12 6.92 1.43
N ALA A 9 -7.13 7.42 0.19
CA ALA A 9 -5.95 7.40 -0.68
C ALA A 9 -4.76 8.20 -0.08
N ALA A 10 -5.02 9.39 0.47
CA ALA A 10 -4.00 10.20 1.13
C ALA A 10 -3.44 9.50 2.38
N ALA A 11 -4.28 8.83 3.16
CA ALA A 11 -3.87 8.04 4.31
C ALA A 11 -2.97 6.85 3.91
N ALA A 12 -3.32 6.13 2.84
CA ALA A 12 -2.48 5.06 2.31
C ALA A 12 -1.11 5.60 1.87
N LEU A 13 -1.06 6.74 1.18
CA LEU A 13 0.20 7.41 0.82
C LEU A 13 1.01 7.80 2.06
N LYS A 14 0.37 8.38 3.08
CA LYS A 14 1.00 8.75 4.35
C LYS A 14 1.67 7.55 5.01
N MET A 15 1.01 6.39 5.00
CA MET A 15 1.61 5.14 5.49
C MET A 15 2.80 4.68 4.63
N ALA A 16 2.69 4.76 3.31
CA ALA A 16 3.76 4.34 2.39
C ALA A 16 5.03 5.20 2.50
N ILE A 17 4.93 6.48 2.88
CA ILE A 17 6.10 7.36 3.04
C ILE A 17 6.72 7.32 4.44
N SER A 18 6.13 6.59 5.38
CA SER A 18 6.69 6.46 6.73
C SER A 18 8.09 5.83 6.69
N ARG A 19 9.00 6.35 7.52
CA ARG A 19 10.42 6.01 7.51
C ARG A 19 10.80 5.02 8.60
N SER A 20 9.96 4.85 9.61
CA SER A 20 10.21 3.97 10.74
C SER A 20 8.91 3.38 11.28
N ARG A 21 9.04 2.31 12.07
CA ARG A 21 7.89 1.72 12.79
C ARG A 21 7.25 2.69 13.78
N GLU A 22 8.02 3.63 14.33
CA GLU A 22 7.50 4.65 15.23
C GLU A 22 6.67 5.69 14.46
N GLU A 23 7.15 6.13 13.29
CA GLU A 23 6.38 7.03 12.42
C GLU A 23 5.09 6.35 11.92
N GLU A 24 5.15 5.06 11.58
CA GLU A 24 3.95 4.26 11.29
C GLU A 24 2.96 4.25 12.46
N ARG A 25 3.44 4.05 13.70
CA ARG A 25 2.58 4.03 14.90
C ARG A 25 1.88 5.37 15.10
N VAL A 26 2.63 6.47 15.02
CA VAL A 26 2.10 7.83 15.13
C VAL A 26 1.07 8.11 14.03
N PHE A 27 1.35 7.73 12.78
CA PHE A 27 0.41 7.92 11.69
C PHE A 27 -0.85 7.08 11.85
N LYS A 28 -0.74 5.84 12.30
CA LYS A 28 -1.90 4.99 12.61
C LYS A 28 -2.78 5.61 13.68
N GLU A 29 -2.19 6.11 14.76
CA GLU A 29 -2.92 6.78 15.86
C GLU A 29 -3.68 8.02 15.35
N GLN A 30 -3.02 8.89 14.59
CA GLN A 30 -3.65 10.08 13.99
C GLN A 30 -4.79 9.71 13.03
N LEU A 31 -4.54 8.77 12.11
CA LEU A 31 -5.56 8.32 11.15
C LEU A 31 -6.74 7.66 11.85
N ARG A 32 -6.51 7.03 13.01
CA ARG A 32 -7.56 6.41 13.79
C ARG A 32 -8.55 7.42 14.35
N GLU A 33 -8.09 8.61 14.73
CA GLU A 33 -8.95 9.73 15.16
C GLU A 33 -9.89 10.19 14.03
N GLU A 34 -9.50 9.98 12.78
CA GLU A 34 -10.28 10.29 11.56
C GLU A 34 -11.11 9.09 11.05
N GLU A 35 -11.24 8.03 11.86
CA GLU A 35 -11.90 6.76 11.53
C GLU A 35 -11.25 6.01 10.36
N ILE A 36 -9.99 6.28 10.05
CA ILE A 36 -9.23 5.61 8.99
C ILE A 36 -8.37 4.52 9.61
N TRP A 37 -8.69 3.27 9.28
CA TRP A 37 -7.88 2.11 9.62
C TRP A 37 -6.72 2.02 8.62
N SER A 38 -5.51 1.73 9.09
CA SER A 38 -4.35 1.77 8.20
C SER A 38 -3.28 0.76 8.58
N ALA A 39 -2.47 0.39 7.59
CA ALA A 39 -1.38 -0.56 7.73
C ALA A 39 -0.21 -0.19 6.81
N ALA A 40 0.97 -0.71 7.11
CA ALA A 40 2.17 -0.52 6.32
C ALA A 40 2.98 -1.82 6.24
N VAL A 41 3.63 -2.06 5.10
CA VAL A 41 4.48 -3.24 4.88
C VAL A 41 5.71 -2.89 4.04
N ASP A 42 6.89 -3.21 4.56
CA ASP A 42 8.14 -3.08 3.81
C ASP A 42 8.31 -4.22 2.79
N PHE A 43 8.95 -3.89 1.66
CA PHE A 43 9.37 -4.84 0.65
C PHE A 43 10.71 -4.44 0.02
N GLY A 44 11.37 -5.41 -0.60
CA GLY A 44 12.58 -5.20 -1.37
C GLY A 44 12.95 -6.44 -2.17
N GLY A 45 13.63 -6.24 -3.30
CA GLY A 45 14.19 -7.31 -4.11
C GLY A 45 14.09 -7.03 -5.61
N GLU A 46 14.35 -8.07 -6.39
CA GLU A 46 14.21 -8.01 -7.84
C GLU A 46 12.73 -7.81 -8.21
N THR A 47 12.45 -6.75 -8.97
CA THR A 47 11.09 -6.27 -9.27
C THR A 47 10.16 -7.38 -9.72
N VAL A 48 10.56 -8.16 -10.72
CA VAL A 48 9.69 -9.20 -11.31
C VAL A 48 9.40 -10.32 -10.31
N GLN A 49 10.39 -10.70 -9.51
CA GLN A 49 10.28 -11.80 -8.55
C GLN A 49 9.46 -11.39 -7.31
N THR A 50 9.51 -10.12 -6.92
CA THR A 50 8.91 -9.65 -5.67
C THR A 50 7.43 -9.26 -5.80
N ILE A 51 6.89 -9.05 -7.00
CA ILE A 51 5.48 -8.62 -7.21
C ILE A 51 4.49 -9.54 -6.49
N LYS A 52 4.62 -10.86 -6.63
CA LYS A 52 3.72 -11.82 -5.99
C LYS A 52 3.78 -11.69 -4.46
N THR A 53 5.00 -11.61 -3.92
CA THR A 53 5.23 -11.48 -2.48
C THR A 53 4.71 -10.15 -1.93
N ILE A 54 4.81 -9.05 -2.67
CA ILE A 54 4.23 -7.75 -2.31
C ILE A 54 2.71 -7.86 -2.17
N ILE A 55 2.04 -8.48 -3.14
CA ILE A 55 0.59 -8.68 -3.12
C ILE A 55 0.16 -9.54 -1.93
N GLU A 56 0.81 -10.70 -1.71
CA GLU A 56 0.52 -11.59 -0.58
C GLU A 56 0.69 -10.86 0.76
N ARG A 57 1.77 -10.09 0.90
CA ARG A 57 2.05 -9.30 2.11
C ARG A 57 1.01 -8.21 2.37
N ALA A 58 0.52 -7.53 1.32
CA ALA A 58 -0.53 -6.54 1.45
C ALA A 58 -1.83 -7.17 1.98
N VAL A 59 -2.21 -8.34 1.44
CA VAL A 59 -3.39 -9.08 1.91
C VAL A 59 -3.23 -9.49 3.38
N VAL A 60 -2.10 -10.11 3.74
CA VAL A 60 -1.83 -10.54 5.12
C VAL A 60 -1.87 -9.36 6.09
N ALA A 61 -1.27 -8.23 5.74
CA ALA A 61 -1.28 -7.04 6.58
C ALA A 61 -2.68 -6.43 6.71
N ALA A 62 -3.44 -6.35 5.62
CA ALA A 62 -4.81 -5.85 5.65
C ALA A 62 -5.69 -6.67 6.61
N LYS A 63 -5.54 -7.99 6.60
CA LYS A 63 -6.25 -8.90 7.53
C LYS A 63 -5.78 -8.74 8.97
N ARG A 64 -4.47 -8.77 9.20
CA ARG A 64 -3.88 -8.68 10.55
C ARG A 64 -4.24 -7.38 11.27
N GLU A 65 -4.37 -6.30 10.51
CA GLU A 65 -4.68 -4.97 11.03
C GLU A 65 -6.20 -4.66 10.95
N PHE A 66 -7.02 -5.66 10.60
CA PHE A 66 -8.48 -5.59 10.54
C PHE A 66 -9.02 -4.53 9.57
N LEU A 67 -8.29 -4.23 8.49
CA LEU A 67 -8.80 -3.42 7.39
C LEU A 67 -9.78 -4.23 6.54
N ILE A 68 -9.66 -5.55 6.48
CA ILE A 68 -10.60 -6.44 5.78
C ILE A 68 -10.92 -7.66 6.64
N GLY A 69 -12.02 -8.34 6.33
CA GLY A 69 -12.33 -9.65 6.87
C GLY A 69 -11.66 -10.80 6.10
N ASP A 70 -12.16 -12.02 6.34
CA ASP A 70 -11.64 -13.27 5.76
C ASP A 70 -12.40 -13.71 4.50
N THR A 71 -13.04 -12.77 3.79
CA THR A 71 -13.82 -13.10 2.58
C THR A 71 -12.93 -13.08 1.33
N HIS A 72 -13.18 -14.02 0.41
CA HIS A 72 -12.44 -14.08 -0.86
C HIS A 72 -12.57 -12.79 -1.69
N ALA A 73 -13.73 -12.13 -1.60
CA ALA A 73 -13.98 -10.86 -2.29
C ALA A 73 -13.09 -9.73 -1.75
N GLU A 74 -12.96 -9.59 -0.43
CA GLU A 74 -12.11 -8.58 0.16
C GLU A 74 -10.62 -8.86 -0.07
N GLU A 75 -10.18 -10.11 0.05
CA GLU A 75 -8.81 -10.50 -0.30
C GLU A 75 -8.48 -10.18 -1.76
N GLY A 76 -9.40 -10.51 -2.68
CA GLY A 76 -9.28 -10.18 -4.10
C GLY A 76 -9.23 -8.68 -4.36
N ALA A 77 -9.97 -7.87 -3.60
CA ALA A 77 -9.92 -6.42 -3.72
C ALA A 77 -8.57 -5.84 -3.27
N VAL A 78 -8.00 -6.32 -2.16
CA VAL A 78 -6.66 -5.91 -1.72
C VAL A 78 -5.62 -6.30 -2.75
N ALA A 79 -5.69 -7.53 -3.26
CA ALA A 79 -4.76 -8.02 -4.28
C ALA A 79 -4.86 -7.19 -5.58
N GLY A 80 -6.09 -6.90 -6.03
CA GLY A 80 -6.34 -6.07 -7.20
C GLY A 80 -5.86 -4.62 -7.04
N ALA A 81 -6.15 -3.99 -5.89
CA ALA A 81 -5.70 -2.63 -5.60
C ALA A 81 -4.16 -2.55 -5.53
N THR A 82 -3.53 -3.54 -4.91
CA THR A 82 -2.06 -3.64 -4.84
C THR A 82 -1.47 -3.83 -6.23
N HIS A 83 -2.07 -4.70 -7.05
CA HIS A 83 -1.59 -4.93 -8.40
C HIS A 83 -1.68 -3.66 -9.26
N GLU A 84 -2.78 -2.91 -9.18
CA GLU A 84 -2.95 -1.64 -9.89
C GLU A 84 -1.92 -0.58 -9.47
N ALA A 85 -1.66 -0.45 -8.16
CA ALA A 85 -0.61 0.43 -7.67
C ALA A 85 0.77 0.04 -8.25
N LEU A 86 1.08 -1.26 -8.31
CA LEU A 86 2.34 -1.75 -8.89
C LEU A 86 2.45 -1.50 -10.40
N GLN A 87 1.35 -1.60 -11.16
CA GLN A 87 1.36 -1.34 -12.61
C GLN A 87 1.83 0.07 -12.97
N GLN A 88 1.66 1.04 -12.07
CA GLN A 88 2.15 2.41 -12.25
C GLN A 88 3.66 2.53 -12.02
N ILE A 89 4.27 1.58 -11.28
CA ILE A 89 5.69 1.59 -10.91
C ILE A 89 6.51 0.69 -11.85
N ILE A 90 5.97 -0.46 -12.25
CA ILE A 90 6.66 -1.49 -13.04
C ILE A 90 7.41 -0.93 -14.27
N PRO A 91 6.86 0.00 -15.07
CA PRO A 91 7.57 0.52 -16.24
C PRO A 91 8.93 1.17 -15.91
N LYS A 92 9.09 1.72 -14.69
CA LYS A 92 10.36 2.29 -14.22
C LYS A 92 11.33 1.26 -13.65
N ALA A 93 10.82 0.09 -13.25
CA ALA A 93 11.54 -0.87 -12.42
C ALA A 93 11.79 -2.23 -13.08
N LEU A 94 11.29 -2.43 -14.30
CA LEU A 94 11.45 -3.68 -15.04
C LEU A 94 12.93 -4.00 -15.28
N GLY A 95 13.36 -5.19 -14.86
CA GLY A 95 14.76 -5.61 -14.94
C GLY A 95 15.69 -5.00 -13.86
N LEU A 96 15.13 -4.27 -12.88
CA LEU A 96 15.86 -3.63 -11.79
C LEU A 96 15.38 -4.12 -10.41
N ASN A 97 16.10 -3.72 -9.37
CA ASN A 97 15.67 -3.92 -7.99
C ASN A 97 14.81 -2.74 -7.52
N MET A 98 13.77 -3.04 -6.76
CA MET A 98 12.98 -2.02 -6.06
C MET A 98 12.93 -2.30 -4.57
N GLY A 99 12.85 -1.25 -3.77
CA GLY A 99 12.65 -1.32 -2.33
C GLY A 99 11.79 -0.18 -1.86
N GLY A 100 10.94 -0.42 -0.87
CA GLY A 100 9.98 0.57 -0.45
C GLY A 100 8.96 0.01 0.51
N LYS A 101 7.83 0.71 0.58
CA LYS A 101 6.76 0.41 1.51
C LYS A 101 5.39 0.50 0.83
N ILE A 102 4.54 -0.45 1.19
CA ILE A 102 3.13 -0.47 0.85
C ILE A 102 2.40 0.20 2.00
N GLY A 103 1.58 1.20 1.72
CA GLY A 103 0.62 1.76 2.65
C GLY A 103 -0.79 1.31 2.30
N LEU A 104 -1.57 0.94 3.30
CA LEU A 104 -2.95 0.48 3.18
C LEU A 104 -3.83 1.37 4.05
N ALA A 105 -5.02 1.71 3.57
CA ALA A 105 -5.99 2.43 4.37
C ALA A 105 -7.43 2.02 4.02
N ARG A 106 -8.31 2.00 5.02
CA ARG A 106 -9.76 1.82 4.86
C ARG A 106 -10.55 2.78 5.71
N ARG A 107 -11.66 3.28 5.16
CA ARG A 107 -12.75 3.90 5.93
C ARG A 107 -14.08 3.67 5.22
N GLY A 108 -15.02 3.06 5.93
CA GLY A 108 -16.27 2.57 5.35
C GLY A 108 -15.99 1.71 4.12
N ASP A 109 -16.57 2.09 2.99
CA ASP A 109 -16.51 1.32 1.76
C ASP A 109 -15.26 1.59 0.93
N HIS A 110 -14.37 2.49 1.36
CA HIS A 110 -13.20 2.84 0.58
C HIS A 110 -11.96 2.15 1.13
N PHE A 111 -11.26 1.43 0.27
CA PHE A 111 -9.96 0.83 0.54
C PHE A 111 -8.95 1.32 -0.50
N SER A 112 -7.80 1.78 -0.03
CA SER A 112 -6.72 2.26 -0.90
C SER A 112 -5.40 1.58 -0.55
N VAL A 113 -4.60 1.33 -1.59
CA VAL A 113 -3.22 0.88 -1.52
C VAL A 113 -2.34 1.92 -2.17
N ALA A 114 -1.28 2.31 -1.49
CA ALA A 114 -0.21 3.12 -2.06
C ALA A 114 1.10 2.35 -1.99
N VAL A 115 1.94 2.50 -3.01
CA VAL A 115 3.29 1.96 -3.01
C VAL A 115 4.23 3.14 -3.25
N PHE A 116 5.19 3.34 -2.35
CA PHE A 116 6.25 4.34 -2.49
C PHE A 116 7.61 3.62 -2.45
N SER A 117 8.41 3.79 -3.50
CA SER A 117 9.58 2.95 -3.72
C SER A 117 10.74 3.71 -4.36
N ALA A 118 11.95 3.33 -3.96
CA ALA A 118 13.16 3.58 -4.73
C ALA A 118 13.44 2.41 -5.68
N VAL A 119 13.83 2.73 -6.91
CA VAL A 119 14.25 1.79 -7.95
C VAL A 119 15.74 1.97 -8.18
N GLY A 120 16.51 0.91 -7.96
CA GLY A 120 17.97 0.95 -8.04
C GLY A 120 18.49 0.70 -9.45
N LEU A 121 19.34 1.61 -9.94
CA LEU A 121 20.09 1.48 -11.19
C LEU A 121 21.56 1.85 -10.96
N LEU A 122 22.44 0.86 -10.74
CA LEU A 122 23.86 1.06 -10.44
C LEU A 122 24.08 2.00 -9.22
N HIS A 123 24.49 3.25 -9.45
CA HIS A 123 24.71 4.28 -8.42
C HIS A 123 23.55 5.30 -8.34
N LEU A 124 22.52 5.12 -9.17
CA LEU A 124 21.37 6.00 -9.30
C LEU A 124 20.15 5.38 -8.61
N ASN A 125 19.33 6.24 -8.01
CA ASN A 125 18.05 5.88 -7.41
C ASN A 125 16.96 6.72 -8.05
N GLU A 126 16.04 6.07 -8.76
CA GLU A 126 14.80 6.69 -9.21
C GLU A 126 13.72 6.50 -8.13
N VAL A 127 12.75 7.41 -8.03
CA VAL A 127 11.64 7.30 -7.08
C VAL A 127 10.34 7.09 -7.84
N ALA A 128 9.53 6.15 -7.37
CA ALA A 128 8.26 5.81 -7.96
C ALA A 128 7.16 5.74 -6.91
N VAL A 129 5.96 6.18 -7.31
CA VAL A 129 4.75 6.07 -6.50
C VAL A 129 3.63 5.50 -7.37
N GLY A 130 2.80 4.65 -6.77
CA GLY A 130 1.60 4.11 -7.39
C GLY A 130 0.46 4.02 -6.39
N LEU A 131 -0.78 4.13 -6.87
CA LEU A 131 -1.98 4.07 -6.05
C LEU A 131 -3.04 3.17 -6.72
N GLY A 132 -3.69 2.32 -5.93
CA GLY A 132 -4.89 1.61 -6.34
C GLY A 132 -6.02 1.82 -5.31
N HIS A 133 -7.25 1.89 -5.79
CA HIS A 133 -8.44 2.09 -4.93
C HIS A 133 -9.52 1.06 -5.27
N ARG A 134 -10.22 0.57 -4.26
CA ARG A 134 -11.41 -0.26 -4.42
C ARG A 134 -12.53 0.27 -3.54
N ALA A 135 -13.76 0.15 -4.04
CA ALA A 135 -14.96 0.27 -3.23
C ALA A 135 -15.36 -1.14 -2.76
N LEU A 136 -15.34 -1.37 -1.44
CA LEU A 136 -15.69 -2.61 -0.76
C LEU A 136 -16.99 -2.40 0.00
N MET A 137 -18.04 -3.16 -0.33
CA MET A 137 -19.28 -3.18 0.45
C MET A 137 -19.18 -4.13 1.63
#